data_AF-A0A3C1XXL4-F1
#
_entry.id   AF-A0A3C1XXL4-F1
#
_cell.length_a   1.000
_cell.length_b   1.000
_cell.length_c   1.000
_cell.angle_alpha   90.00
_cell.angle_beta   90.00
_cell.angle_gamma   90.00
#
_symmetry.space_group_name_H-M   'P 1'
#
loop_
_entity.id
_entity.type
_entity.pdbx_description
1 polymer ?
#
loop_
_entity_poly.entity_id
_entity_poly.type
_entity_poly.pdbx_seq_one_letter_code
_entity_poly.pdbx_strand_id
1 'polypeptide(L)'
;MDSLLKRCPDVRYDGPPVDGFDHVILIAPVWLRSLAAPMRAFLKMQGRLIKAYSVICVMSGIGGFRAVDDIATLVGSKPRSILLLKQYDVLAEECDASLCRFREQTRAAAPAGWDDPVLPAVD
;
A
#
# COMPACT_ATOMS: atom_id res chain seq x y z
N MET A 1 -2.26 20.24 -7.17
CA MET A 1 -2.78 19.99 -8.55
C MET A 1 -2.16 18.73 -9.19
N ASP A 2 -1.14 18.12 -8.57
CA ASP A 2 -0.36 17.03 -9.18
C ASP A 2 -1.12 15.70 -9.39
N SER A 3 -2.17 15.45 -8.63
CA SER A 3 -3.07 14.29 -8.85
C SER A 3 -3.91 14.44 -10.13
N LEU A 4 -4.38 15.65 -10.44
CA LEU A 4 -5.16 15.92 -11.66
C LEU A 4 -4.29 15.80 -12.92
N LEU A 5 -3.03 16.24 -12.82
CA LEU A 5 -2.10 16.28 -13.95
C LEU A 5 -1.21 15.03 -14.05
N LYS A 6 -1.45 14.00 -13.22
CA LYS A 6 -0.61 12.80 -13.07
C LYS A 6 0.89 13.12 -12.91
N ARG A 7 1.25 14.30 -12.40
CA ARG A 7 2.65 14.71 -12.22
C ARG A 7 3.34 13.71 -11.28
N CYS A 8 4.63 13.48 -11.54
CA CYS A 8 5.51 12.71 -10.69
C CYS A 8 6.40 13.71 -9.98
N PRO A 9 6.06 14.11 -8.74
CA PRO A 9 6.93 14.95 -7.96
C PRO A 9 8.26 14.22 -7.74
N ASP A 10 9.32 14.99 -7.56
CA ASP A 10 10.60 14.43 -7.14
C ASP A 10 10.45 13.88 -5.72
N VAL A 11 10.32 12.57 -5.62
CA VAL A 11 10.20 11.86 -4.34
C VAL A 11 11.53 11.20 -4.07
N ARG A 12 12.20 11.65 -3.02
CA ARG A 12 13.38 10.97 -2.50
C ARG A 12 12.93 9.85 -1.59
N TYR A 13 13.24 8.61 -1.97
CA TYR A 13 13.16 7.45 -1.08
C TYR A 13 14.55 7.19 -0.51
N ASP A 14 14.68 7.33 0.80
CA ASP A 14 15.94 7.09 1.54
C ASP A 14 15.83 5.85 2.45
N GLY A 15 14.83 5.00 2.17
CA GLY A 15 14.59 3.77 2.92
C GLY A 15 15.45 2.60 2.43
N PRO A 16 15.37 1.46 3.13
CA PRO A 16 16.05 0.24 2.71
C PRO A 16 15.62 -0.21 1.32
N PRO A 17 16.49 -0.89 0.56
CA PRO A 17 16.18 -1.33 -0.79
C PRO A 17 15.00 -2.32 -0.77
N VAL A 18 13.98 -2.07 -1.62
CA VAL A 18 12.69 -2.78 -1.52
C VAL A 18 12.75 -4.24 -1.98
N ASP A 19 13.77 -4.61 -2.76
CA ASP A 19 14.05 -5.98 -3.20
C ASP A 19 14.63 -6.85 -2.07
N GLY A 20 15.07 -6.23 -0.96
CA GLY A 20 15.45 -6.91 0.27
C GLY A 20 14.26 -7.51 1.03
N PHE A 21 13.03 -7.11 0.72
CA PHE A 21 11.83 -7.61 1.39
C PHE A 21 11.12 -8.68 0.56
N ASP A 22 10.70 -9.76 1.22
CA ASP A 22 9.86 -10.79 0.58
C ASP A 22 8.43 -10.33 0.34
N HIS A 23 7.96 -9.38 1.16
CA HIS A 23 6.63 -8.80 1.04
C HIS A 23 6.61 -7.34 1.52
N VAL A 24 6.00 -6.46 0.71
CA VAL A 24 5.84 -5.03 1.03
C VAL A 24 4.37 -4.71 1.26
N ILE A 25 4.04 -3.94 2.30
CA ILE A 25 2.68 -3.39 2.48
C ILE A 25 2.68 -1.93 2.02
N LEU A 26 1.96 -1.64 0.94
CA LEU A 26 1.83 -0.29 0.40
C LEU A 26 0.61 0.40 1.03
N ILE A 27 0.85 1.46 1.81
CA ILE A 27 -0.22 2.31 2.35
C ILE A 27 -0.34 3.53 1.44
N ALA A 28 -1.39 3.57 0.63
CA ALA A 28 -1.56 4.52 -0.45
C ALA A 28 -2.74 5.47 -0.19
N PRO A 29 -2.50 6.78 -0.05
CA PRO A 29 -3.60 7.73 -0.06
C PRO A 29 -4.22 7.82 -1.46
N VAL A 30 -5.54 7.97 -1.52
CA VAL A 30 -6.30 8.18 -2.76
C VAL A 30 -6.69 9.65 -2.85
N TRP A 31 -6.20 10.34 -3.87
CA TRP A 31 -6.51 11.75 -4.11
C TRP A 31 -7.26 11.89 -5.42
N LEU A 32 -8.40 12.60 -5.40
CA LEU A 32 -9.22 12.85 -6.59
C LEU A 32 -9.55 11.55 -7.36
N ARG A 33 -9.90 10.49 -6.62
CA ARG A 33 -10.29 9.16 -7.12
C ARG A 33 -9.20 8.36 -7.83
N SER A 34 -7.91 8.71 -7.67
CA SER A 34 -6.77 7.97 -8.24
C SER A 34 -5.62 7.90 -7.21
N LEU A 35 -4.62 7.06 -7.50
CA LEU A 35 -3.41 6.96 -6.70
C LEU A 35 -2.75 8.33 -6.53
N ALA A 36 -2.46 8.71 -5.28
CA ALA A 36 -1.79 9.96 -4.98
C ALA A 36 -0.42 10.07 -5.70
N ALA A 37 -0.09 11.29 -6.12
CA ALA A 37 1.13 11.56 -6.89
C ALA A 37 2.44 11.06 -6.24
N PRO A 38 2.64 11.19 -4.91
CA PRO A 38 3.85 10.69 -4.25
C PRO A 38 3.99 9.17 -4.35
N MET A 39 2.92 8.41 -4.08
CA MET A 39 2.95 6.95 -4.19
C MET A 39 3.18 6.51 -5.64
N ARG A 40 2.58 7.21 -6.61
CA ARG A 40 2.84 6.95 -8.03
C ARG A 40 4.31 7.18 -8.40
N ALA A 41 4.94 8.26 -7.90
CA ALA A 41 6.36 8.53 -8.16
C ALA A 41 7.26 7.45 -7.53
N PHE A 42 6.99 7.07 -6.29
CA PHE A 42 7.68 5.97 -5.62
C PHE A 42 7.59 4.66 -6.41
N LEU A 43 6.39 4.27 -6.85
CA LEU A 43 6.20 3.00 -7.57
C LEU A 43 6.79 3.01 -8.98
N LYS A 44 6.93 4.18 -9.62
CA LYS A 44 7.69 4.26 -10.88
C LYS A 44 9.18 3.98 -10.68
N MET A 45 9.72 4.36 -9.53
CA MET A 45 11.14 4.17 -9.20
C MET A 45 11.42 2.76 -8.66
N GLN A 46 10.57 2.28 -7.74
CA GLN A 46 10.83 1.09 -6.93
C GLN A 46 9.88 -0.08 -7.23
N GLY A 47 8.74 0.19 -7.87
CA GLY A 47 7.64 -0.78 -7.98
C GLY A 47 8.03 -2.08 -8.68
N ARG A 48 8.92 -2.03 -9.68
CA ARG A 48 9.40 -3.21 -10.42
C ARG A 48 10.32 -4.12 -9.60
N LEU A 49 10.88 -3.61 -8.50
CA LEU A 49 11.76 -4.35 -7.60
C LEU A 49 10.98 -5.11 -6.51
N ILE A 50 9.67 -4.84 -6.40
CA ILE A 50 8.80 -5.46 -5.39
C ILE A 50 8.48 -6.90 -5.80
N LYS A 51 8.91 -7.88 -4.99
CA LYS A 51 8.65 -9.31 -5.21
C LYS A 51 7.19 -9.68 -5.00
N ALA A 52 6.62 -9.22 -3.88
CA ALA A 52 5.22 -9.41 -3.53
C ALA A 52 4.74 -8.26 -2.64
N TYR A 53 3.44 -8.00 -2.67
CA TYR A 53 2.88 -6.89 -1.90
C TYR A 53 1.40 -7.04 -1.57
N SER A 54 0.97 -6.29 -0.57
CA SER A 54 -0.42 -6.02 -0.24
C SER A 54 -0.65 -4.51 -0.21
N VAL A 55 -1.90 -4.07 -0.34
CA VAL A 55 -2.23 -2.64 -0.42
C VAL A 55 -3.28 -2.26 0.61
N ILE A 56 -3.07 -1.14 1.30
CA ILE A 56 -4.08 -0.41 2.05
C ILE A 56 -4.31 0.93 1.35
N CYS A 57 -5.50 1.15 0.80
CA CYS A 57 -5.87 2.44 0.22
C CYS A 57 -6.72 3.23 1.21
N VAL A 58 -6.28 4.44 1.58
CA VAL A 58 -7.03 5.35 2.46
C VAL A 58 -7.68 6.45 1.63
N MET A 59 -8.99 6.64 1.76
CA MET A 59 -9.76 7.58 0.94
C MET A 59 -10.88 8.28 1.72
N SER A 60 -11.19 9.54 1.38
CA SER A 60 -12.37 10.22 1.93
C SER A 60 -13.67 9.87 1.18
N GLY A 61 -13.56 9.34 -0.03
CA GLY A 61 -14.69 9.09 -0.93
C GLY A 61 -14.52 7.83 -1.75
N ILE A 62 -14.63 7.93 -3.07
CA ILE A 62 -14.49 6.81 -4.00
C ILE A 62 -13.12 6.82 -4.69
N GLY A 63 -12.73 5.68 -5.26
CA GLY A 63 -11.51 5.55 -6.07
C GLY A 63 -10.49 4.53 -5.58
N GLY A 64 -10.76 3.84 -4.47
CA GLY A 64 -9.88 2.80 -3.92
C GLY A 64 -9.46 1.75 -4.94
N PHE A 65 -10.42 1.14 -5.64
CA PHE A 65 -10.12 0.12 -6.66
C PHE A 65 -9.32 0.66 -7.85
N ARG A 66 -9.62 1.89 -8.30
CA ARG A 66 -8.82 2.53 -9.35
C ARG A 66 -7.38 2.78 -8.91
N ALA A 67 -7.17 3.19 -7.66
CA ALA A 67 -5.83 3.32 -7.11
C ALA A 67 -5.10 1.97 -7.02
N VAL A 68 -5.82 0.88 -6.71
CA VAL A 68 -5.25 -0.48 -6.75
C VAL A 68 -4.84 -0.88 -8.17
N ASP A 69 -5.66 -0.59 -9.18
CA ASP A 69 -5.30 -0.85 -10.59
C ASP A 69 -4.09 -0.02 -11.04
N ASP A 70 -4.03 1.25 -10.64
CA ASP A 70 -2.86 2.12 -10.89
C ASP A 70 -1.60 1.50 -10.26
N ILE A 71 -1.67 0.98 -9.03
CA ILE A 71 -0.56 0.31 -8.35
C ILE A 71 -0.17 -0.98 -9.09
N ALA A 72 -1.13 -1.84 -9.42
CA ALA A 72 -0.86 -3.11 -10.12
C ALA A 72 -0.20 -2.88 -11.48
N THR A 73 -0.59 -1.82 -12.18
CA THR A 73 0.04 -1.41 -13.44
C THR A 73 1.51 -0.98 -13.24
N LEU A 74 1.81 -0.23 -12.18
CA LEU A 74 3.15 0.28 -11.91
C LEU A 74 4.10 -0.81 -11.38
N VAL A 75 3.60 -1.70 -10.52
CA VAL A 75 4.35 -2.83 -9.98
C VAL A 75 4.51 -3.94 -11.03
N GLY A 76 3.49 -4.16 -11.86
CA GLY A 76 3.47 -5.21 -12.89
C GLY A 76 2.94 -6.56 -12.42
N SER A 77 2.39 -6.64 -11.20
CA SER A 77 1.72 -7.82 -10.64
C SER A 77 0.49 -7.38 -9.83
N LYS A 78 -0.37 -8.32 -9.43
CA LYS A 78 -1.53 -8.02 -8.57
C LYS A 78 -1.14 -8.09 -7.09
N PRO A 79 -1.75 -7.28 -6.21
CA PRO A 79 -1.54 -7.40 -4.77
C PRO A 79 -2.10 -8.73 -4.25
N ARG A 80 -1.48 -9.29 -3.22
CA ARG A 80 -1.98 -10.49 -2.51
C ARG A 80 -3.25 -10.19 -1.71
N SER A 81 -3.27 -9.04 -1.04
CA SER A 81 -4.40 -8.58 -0.23
C SER A 81 -4.66 -7.10 -0.48
N ILE A 82 -5.93 -6.71 -0.43
CA ILE A 82 -6.39 -5.33 -0.61
C ILE A 82 -7.27 -4.96 0.57
N LEU A 83 -6.97 -3.83 1.20
CA LEU A 83 -7.83 -3.18 2.18
C LEU A 83 -8.16 -1.76 1.71
N LEU A 84 -9.44 -1.42 1.72
CA LEU A 84 -9.95 -0.10 1.38
C LEU A 84 -10.51 0.54 2.64
N LEU A 85 -9.89 1.61 3.13
CA LEU A 85 -10.31 2.32 4.34
C LEU A 85 -10.90 3.68 4.00
N LYS A 86 -12.00 4.04 4.67
CA LYS A 86 -12.46 5.43 4.67
C LYS A 86 -11.67 6.21 5.70
N GLN A 87 -11.32 7.44 5.36
CA GLN A 87 -10.65 8.34 6.29
C GLN A 87 -11.46 8.55 7.57
N TYR A 88 -12.79 8.60 7.48
CA TYR A 88 -13.64 8.78 8.66
C TYR A 88 -13.55 7.56 9.60
N ASP A 89 -13.55 6.32 9.08
CA ASP A 89 -13.39 5.10 9.89
C ASP A 89 -12.05 5.10 10.62
N VAL A 90 -10.98 5.57 9.96
CA VAL A 90 -9.64 5.66 10.57
C VAL A 90 -9.61 6.70 11.69
N LEU A 91 -10.23 7.88 11.47
CA LEU A 91 -10.29 8.94 12.48
C LEU A 91 -11.22 8.60 13.65
N ALA A 92 -12.23 7.76 13.42
CA ALA A 92 -13.14 7.26 14.45
C ALA A 92 -12.59 6.02 15.19
N GLU A 93 -11.39 5.54 14.81
CA GLU A 93 -10.80 4.30 15.35
C GLU A 93 -11.66 3.04 15.09
N GLU A 94 -12.53 3.08 14.07
CA GLU A 94 -13.46 2.01 13.71
C GLU A 94 -12.88 1.04 12.65
N CYS A 95 -11.56 1.06 12.44
CA CYS A 95 -10.90 0.26 11.41
C CYS A 95 -10.19 -1.01 11.92
N ASP A 96 -10.15 -1.24 13.23
CA ASP A 96 -9.41 -2.32 13.88
C ASP A 96 -9.77 -3.71 13.37
N ALA A 97 -11.06 -4.03 13.28
CA ALA A 97 -11.53 -5.32 12.78
C ALA A 97 -11.07 -5.56 11.33
N SER A 98 -11.08 -4.51 10.51
CA SER A 98 -10.63 -4.57 9.12
C SER A 98 -9.11 -4.74 9.02
N LEU A 99 -8.34 -4.07 9.88
CA LEU A 99 -6.89 -4.24 9.97
C LEU A 99 -6.50 -5.65 10.45
N CYS A 100 -7.18 -6.18 11.46
CA CYS A 100 -6.99 -7.55 11.95
C CYS A 100 -7.24 -8.58 10.84
N ARG A 101 -8.34 -8.44 10.10
CA ARG A 101 -8.64 -9.31 8.96
C ARG A 101 -7.57 -9.20 7.86
N PHE A 102 -7.11 -7.99 7.55
CA PHE A 102 -6.07 -7.77 6.55
C PHE A 102 -4.73 -8.38 6.96
N ARG A 103 -4.37 -8.29 8.25
CA ARG A 103 -3.20 -8.97 8.82
C ARG A 103 -3.29 -10.47 8.62
N GLU A 104 -4.43 -11.08 8.96
CA GLU A 104 -4.66 -12.52 8.79
C GLU A 104 -4.55 -12.95 7.34
N GLN A 105 -5.16 -12.21 6.41
CA GLN A 105 -5.07 -12.47 4.97
C GLN A 105 -3.63 -12.37 4.46
N THR A 106 -2.87 -11.37 4.92
CA THR A 106 -1.47 -11.18 4.52
C THR A 106 -0.58 -12.31 5.04
N ARG A 107 -0.80 -12.78 6.27
CA ARG A 107 -0.11 -13.95 6.84
C ARG A 107 -0.49 -15.25 6.14
N ALA A 108 -1.77 -15.46 5.84
CA ALA A 108 -2.22 -16.65 5.12
C ALA A 108 -1.66 -16.71 3.68
N ALA A 109 -1.39 -15.56 3.08
CA ALA A 109 -0.78 -15.46 1.76
C ALA A 109 0.76 -15.46 1.79
N ALA A 110 1.39 -15.55 2.96
CA ALA A 110 2.84 -15.62 3.13
C ALA A 110 3.42 -16.94 2.60
N PRO A 111 4.66 -16.95 2.07
CA PRO A 111 5.39 -18.21 1.92
C PRO A 111 5.61 -18.86 3.29
N ALA A 112 5.75 -20.20 3.31
CA ALA A 112 6.03 -20.94 4.54
C ALA A 112 7.32 -20.41 5.20
N GLY A 113 7.22 -19.86 6.41
CA GLY A 113 8.36 -19.30 7.17
C GLY A 113 8.17 -17.92 7.79
N TRP A 114 7.07 -17.19 7.51
CA TRP A 114 6.80 -15.86 8.09
C TRP A 114 6.18 -15.91 9.51
N ASP A 115 6.27 -17.02 10.24
CA ASP A 115 5.75 -17.11 11.61
C ASP A 115 6.74 -16.60 12.67
N ASP A 116 7.80 -15.89 12.28
CA ASP A 116 8.78 -15.34 13.22
C ASP A 116 8.19 -14.12 13.97
N PRO A 117 8.04 -14.18 15.31
CA PRO A 117 7.41 -13.13 16.08
C PRO A 117 8.45 -12.07 16.45
N VAL A 118 8.88 -11.24 15.50
CA VAL A 118 9.72 -10.08 15.83
C VAL A 118 9.27 -8.85 15.05
N LEU A 119 8.31 -8.14 15.62
CA LEU A 119 8.37 -6.68 15.59
C LEU A 119 8.63 -6.26 17.04
N PRO A 120 9.79 -5.65 17.38
CA PRO A 120 9.94 -5.05 18.68
C PRO A 120 8.82 -4.02 18.83
N ALA A 121 8.12 -4.07 19.97
CA ALA A 121 7.14 -3.06 20.32
C ALA A 121 7.81 -1.69 20.20
N VAL A 122 7.15 -0.78 19.49
CA VAL A 122 7.53 0.64 19.51
C VAL A 122 7.04 1.20 20.84
N ASP A 123 7.97 1.41 21.78
CA ASP A 123 7.76 2.22 23.00
C ASP A 123 7.60 3.70 22.65
#